data_AF-A0A433QYJ7-F1
#
_entry.id   AF-A0A433QYJ7-F1
#
_cell.length_a   1.000
_cell.length_b   1.000
_cell.length_c   1.000
_cell.angle_alpha   90.00
_cell.angle_beta   90.00
_cell.angle_gamma   90.00
#
_symmetry.space_group_name_H-M   'P 1'
#
loop_
_entity.id
_entity.type
_entity.pdbx_description
1 polymer ?
#
loop_
_entity_poly.entity_id
_entity_poly.type
_entity_poly.pdbx_seq_one_letter_code
_entity_poly.pdbx_strand_id
1 'polypeptide(L)'
;MALPHDTYTSRPPSSTPTYGTYLFAYRRSCLDELVHIRRNAVVRSFVDALTRGGPGGTPRPIELHAHDPLRYVGDMLAWLHQAVAGEREFLEALFDYRGENSTNSSRRSVKQAPRSPEGVNENGETADGEVIHIALQSDESAILELLDRVLEGTSRPLKTRVEQVLISQPGAITSYRISNLIQFYSITIGKMLGERAELSKTLNEITEAAFRMFFETLNAQAARLLRFLQTPSPDLSPPPAVKETVLQLKEIMSSYDSSFLTKDDSESTTRPFNDFSTILDAVVDPLIQMCELGAKQLNAFDRAVHMINCMHHVQSALVLYSFTEARARMLETEIETNLDVLVKEQYHTLLRQSGLARVIQALDSKDAETPLSTLPGLDSRTLTQTLSTLDAFLISVSVDSSARLSRLSSPRLARGVNQRAVREFVRAYQRISDAVEDPTAAYEYPATILPRTVEEVERLLE
;
A
#
# COMPACT_ATOMS: atom_id res chain seq x y z
N MET A 1 -88.96 -40.97 -20.44
CA MET A 1 -89.48 -40.11 -21.53
C MET A 1 -89.41 -38.68 -21.03
N ALA A 2 -88.88 -37.77 -21.86
CA ALA A 2 -88.58 -36.33 -21.66
C ALA A 2 -87.14 -35.95 -21.23
N LEU A 3 -86.41 -35.42 -22.23
CA LEU A 3 -85.22 -34.54 -22.25
C LEU A 3 -85.62 -33.08 -21.84
N PRO A 4 -84.75 -32.04 -21.96
CA PRO A 4 -83.33 -31.85 -21.57
C PRO A 4 -83.10 -30.48 -20.84
N HIS A 5 -81.90 -30.22 -20.31
CA HIS A 5 -81.10 -28.98 -20.53
C HIS A 5 -80.00 -28.86 -19.46
N ASP A 6 -78.80 -29.32 -19.81
CA ASP A 6 -77.57 -28.97 -19.08
C ASP A 6 -76.68 -28.09 -19.96
N THR A 7 -76.43 -26.90 -19.41
CA THR A 7 -75.15 -26.14 -19.42
C THR A 7 -74.32 -26.07 -20.69
N TYR A 8 -74.46 -24.97 -21.42
CA TYR A 8 -73.37 -24.34 -22.20
C TYR A 8 -73.50 -22.82 -22.13
N THR A 9 -72.64 -22.17 -21.34
CA THR A 9 -72.22 -20.77 -21.54
C THR A 9 -70.89 -20.52 -20.85
N SER A 10 -69.80 -21.07 -21.42
CA SER A 10 -68.45 -20.54 -21.22
C SER A 10 -68.26 -19.32 -22.12
N ARG A 11 -68.46 -18.11 -21.58
CA ARG A 11 -67.93 -16.87 -22.18
C ARG A 11 -66.52 -16.63 -21.62
N PRO A 12 -65.49 -16.41 -22.44
CA PRO A 12 -64.19 -15.96 -21.94
C PRO A 12 -64.30 -14.48 -21.51
N PRO A 13 -63.56 -14.04 -20.48
CA PRO A 13 -63.46 -12.62 -20.17
C PRO A 13 -62.58 -11.97 -21.26
N SER A 14 -63.19 -11.12 -22.08
CA SER A 14 -62.48 -10.23 -23.00
C SER A 14 -62.03 -8.99 -22.22
N SER A 15 -60.89 -9.07 -21.55
CA SER A 15 -60.19 -7.87 -21.08
C SER A 15 -59.47 -7.24 -22.27
N THR A 16 -60.15 -6.41 -23.03
CA THR A 16 -59.50 -5.55 -24.02
C THR A 16 -58.52 -4.62 -23.29
N PRO A 17 -57.21 -4.62 -23.63
CA PRO A 17 -56.27 -3.72 -22.98
C PRO A 17 -56.73 -2.27 -23.21
N THR A 18 -56.73 -1.45 -22.16
CA THR A 18 -57.03 -0.02 -22.24
C THR A 18 -55.99 0.69 -23.11
N TYR A 19 -56.36 1.81 -23.74
CA TYR A 19 -55.49 2.60 -24.63
C TYR A 19 -54.13 2.95 -23.99
N GLY A 20 -54.12 3.17 -22.66
CA GLY A 20 -52.89 3.37 -21.88
C GLY A 20 -51.94 2.18 -21.86
N THR A 21 -52.44 0.94 -21.89
CA THR A 21 -51.62 -0.28 -21.96
C THR A 21 -50.92 -0.41 -23.31
N TYR A 22 -51.59 -0.02 -24.41
CA TYR A 22 -50.99 0.00 -25.74
C TYR A 22 -49.93 1.10 -25.89
N LEU A 23 -50.19 2.30 -25.35
CA LEU A 23 -49.23 3.40 -25.38
C LEU A 23 -47.97 3.07 -24.57
N PHE A 24 -48.13 2.43 -23.41
CA PHE A 24 -47.01 1.96 -22.58
C PHE A 24 -46.20 0.87 -23.30
N ALA A 25 -46.88 -0.11 -23.92
CA ALA A 25 -46.22 -1.17 -24.70
C ALA A 25 -45.47 -0.59 -25.92
N TYR A 26 -46.07 0.39 -26.62
CA TYR A 26 -45.44 1.07 -27.74
C TYR A 26 -44.20 1.86 -27.32
N ARG A 27 -44.29 2.66 -26.24
CA ARG A 27 -43.14 3.39 -25.68
C ARG A 27 -42.01 2.44 -25.31
N ARG A 28 -42.31 1.31 -24.68
CA ARG A 28 -41.30 0.31 -24.32
C ARG A 28 -40.64 -0.30 -25.55
N SER A 29 -41.41 -0.64 -26.59
CA SER A 29 -40.86 -1.15 -27.85
C SER A 29 -39.94 -0.14 -28.55
N CYS A 30 -40.28 1.16 -28.54
CA CYS A 30 -39.43 2.20 -29.10
C CYS A 30 -38.13 2.37 -28.31
N LEU A 31 -38.19 2.32 -26.98
CA LEU A 31 -37.00 2.39 -26.13
C LEU A 31 -36.10 1.16 -26.31
N ASP A 32 -36.68 -0.03 -26.46
CA ASP A 32 -35.92 -1.26 -26.72
C ASP A 32 -35.19 -1.20 -28.07
N GLU A 33 -35.84 -0.67 -29.12
CA GLU A 33 -35.19 -0.48 -30.43
C GLU A 33 -34.10 0.60 -30.36
N LEU A 34 -34.33 1.69 -29.64
CA LEU A 34 -33.32 2.73 -29.42
C LEU A 34 -32.09 2.16 -28.72
N VAL A 35 -32.28 1.41 -27.63
CA VAL A 35 -31.19 0.74 -26.91
C VAL A 35 -30.44 -0.21 -27.84
N HIS A 36 -31.15 -0.99 -28.65
CA HIS A 36 -30.53 -1.92 -29.59
C HIS A 36 -29.64 -1.20 -30.61
N ILE A 37 -30.12 -0.10 -31.21
CA ILE A 37 -29.37 0.71 -32.17
C ILE A 37 -28.15 1.36 -31.49
N ARG A 38 -28.35 2.00 -30.33
CA ARG A 38 -27.28 2.68 -29.58
C ARG A 38 -26.22 1.71 -29.11
N ARG A 39 -26.59 0.58 -28.51
CA ARG A 39 -25.64 -0.47 -28.09
C ARG A 39 -24.76 -0.92 -29.26
N ASN A 40 -25.36 -1.21 -30.42
CA ASN A 40 -24.61 -1.62 -31.61
C ASN A 40 -23.67 -0.51 -32.10
N ALA A 41 -24.10 0.76 -32.05
CA ALA A 41 -23.28 1.90 -32.41
C ALA A 41 -22.09 2.11 -31.45
N VAL A 42 -22.33 2.05 -30.14
CA VAL A 42 -21.30 2.18 -29.11
C VAL A 42 -20.26 1.06 -29.22
N VAL A 43 -20.69 -0.20 -29.34
CA VAL A 43 -19.77 -1.34 -29.48
C VAL A 43 -18.92 -1.22 -30.74
N ARG A 44 -19.52 -0.84 -31.88
CA ARG A 44 -18.75 -0.60 -33.11
C ARG A 44 -17.76 0.54 -32.93
N SER A 45 -18.19 1.63 -32.30
CA SER A 45 -17.33 2.79 -32.03
C SER A 45 -16.16 2.42 -31.11
N PHE A 46 -16.38 1.54 -30.13
CA PHE A 46 -15.30 1.03 -29.27
C PHE A 46 -14.30 0.20 -30.06
N VAL A 47 -14.78 -0.74 -30.89
CA VAL A 47 -13.92 -1.57 -31.73
C VAL A 47 -13.16 -0.73 -32.77
N ASP A 48 -13.81 0.28 -33.36
CA ASP A 48 -13.17 1.22 -34.28
C ASP A 48 -12.11 2.05 -33.56
N ALA A 49 -12.37 2.54 -32.33
CA ALA A 49 -11.36 3.24 -31.54
C ALA A 49 -10.14 2.33 -31.22
N LEU A 50 -10.38 1.05 -30.94
CA LEU A 50 -9.31 0.07 -30.72
C LEU A 50 -8.47 -0.17 -31.99
N THR A 51 -9.12 -0.40 -33.13
CA THR A 51 -8.46 -0.96 -34.34
C THR A 51 -8.17 0.04 -35.45
N ARG A 52 -8.99 1.09 -35.60
CA ARG A 52 -8.92 2.09 -36.69
C ARG A 52 -8.59 3.50 -36.21
N GLY A 53 -8.90 3.82 -34.96
CA GLY A 53 -8.80 5.17 -34.40
C GLY A 53 -10.00 6.04 -34.80
N GLY A 54 -9.87 7.36 -34.56
CA GLY A 54 -10.92 8.33 -34.88
C GLY A 54 -11.07 8.62 -36.38
N PRO A 55 -12.08 9.42 -36.77
CA PRO A 55 -12.33 9.80 -38.17
C PRO A 55 -11.06 10.38 -38.81
N GLY A 56 -10.60 9.78 -39.91
CA GLY A 56 -9.35 10.19 -40.58
C GLY A 56 -8.05 9.64 -39.96
N GLY A 57 -8.14 8.69 -39.02
CA GLY A 57 -6.99 8.08 -38.36
C GLY A 57 -6.46 8.88 -37.15
N THR A 58 -7.22 9.87 -36.70
CA THR A 58 -6.90 10.72 -35.54
C THR A 58 -8.09 10.78 -34.57
N PRO A 59 -7.91 10.45 -33.28
CA PRO A 59 -6.69 9.88 -32.68
C PRO A 59 -6.35 8.50 -33.27
N ARG A 60 -5.09 8.09 -33.16
CA ARG A 60 -4.60 6.81 -33.70
C ARG A 60 -5.28 5.62 -32.99
N PRO A 61 -5.35 4.43 -33.63
CA PRO A 61 -5.88 3.23 -32.99
C PRO A 61 -5.21 2.95 -31.64
N ILE A 62 -6.03 2.62 -30.62
CA ILE A 62 -5.54 2.34 -29.26
C ILE A 62 -4.61 1.11 -29.26
N GLU A 63 -4.86 0.11 -30.12
CA GLU A 63 -4.02 -1.10 -30.24
C GLU A 63 -2.56 -0.81 -30.60
N LEU A 64 -2.25 0.34 -31.19
CA LEU A 64 -0.85 0.73 -31.43
C LEU A 64 -0.05 0.94 -30.14
N HIS A 65 -0.74 1.22 -29.03
CA HIS A 65 -0.13 1.37 -27.71
C HIS A 65 -0.01 0.04 -26.95
N ALA A 66 -0.34 -1.11 -27.53
CA ALA A 66 -0.29 -2.42 -26.84
C ALA A 66 1.11 -2.80 -26.29
N HIS A 67 2.18 -2.16 -26.77
CA HIS A 67 3.54 -2.31 -26.25
C HIS A 67 3.76 -1.60 -24.91
N ASP A 68 2.89 -0.66 -24.54
CA ASP A 68 2.87 0.06 -23.27
C ASP A 68 1.57 -0.30 -22.52
N PRO A 69 1.60 -1.32 -21.66
CA PRO A 69 0.43 -1.83 -20.94
C PRO A 69 -0.37 -0.77 -20.19
N LEU A 70 0.32 0.17 -19.53
CA LEU A 70 -0.34 1.18 -18.70
C LEU A 70 -1.10 2.18 -19.57
N ARG A 71 -0.47 2.64 -20.65
CA ARG A 71 -1.11 3.54 -21.61
C ARG A 71 -2.25 2.86 -22.34
N TYR A 72 -2.06 1.61 -22.77
CA TYR A 72 -3.08 0.86 -23.49
C TYR A 72 -4.36 0.69 -22.66
N VAL A 73 -4.23 0.25 -21.40
CA VAL A 73 -5.37 0.13 -20.48
C VAL A 73 -5.97 1.50 -20.16
N GLY A 74 -5.13 2.51 -19.95
CA GLY A 74 -5.58 3.88 -19.68
C GLY A 74 -6.40 4.49 -20.81
N ASP A 75 -5.98 4.33 -22.06
CA ASP A 75 -6.69 4.83 -23.24
C ASP A 75 -8.05 4.12 -23.41
N MET A 76 -8.11 2.80 -23.15
CA MET A 76 -9.38 2.04 -23.18
C MET A 76 -10.37 2.53 -22.12
N LEU A 77 -9.90 2.74 -20.88
CA LEU A 77 -10.75 3.21 -19.77
C LEU A 77 -11.17 4.68 -19.95
N ALA A 78 -10.27 5.52 -20.47
CA ALA A 78 -10.58 6.91 -20.78
C ALA A 78 -11.65 7.02 -21.88
N TRP A 79 -11.53 6.23 -22.95
CA TRP A 79 -12.55 6.16 -24.00
C TRP A 79 -13.90 5.72 -23.41
N LEU A 80 -13.89 4.70 -22.56
CA LEU A 80 -15.11 4.18 -21.95
C LEU A 80 -15.78 5.22 -21.04
N HIS A 81 -15.00 5.93 -20.22
CA HIS A 81 -15.50 7.01 -19.38
C HIS A 81 -16.12 8.14 -20.21
N GLN A 82 -15.52 8.52 -21.34
CA GLN A 82 -16.10 9.50 -22.27
C GLN A 82 -17.39 9.00 -22.93
N ALA A 83 -17.43 7.72 -23.34
CA ALA A 83 -18.61 7.10 -23.92
C ALA A 83 -19.77 7.05 -22.91
N VAL A 84 -19.48 6.70 -21.65
CA VAL A 84 -20.43 6.73 -20.53
C VAL A 84 -21.03 8.13 -20.37
N ALA A 85 -20.19 9.17 -20.31
CA ALA A 85 -20.66 10.54 -20.17
C ALA A 85 -21.51 10.98 -21.37
N GLY A 86 -21.07 10.69 -22.59
CA GLY A 86 -21.79 11.04 -23.81
C GLY A 86 -23.14 10.34 -23.96
N GLU A 87 -23.24 9.05 -23.63
CA GLU A 87 -24.53 8.33 -23.65
C GLU A 87 -25.47 8.83 -22.54
N ARG A 88 -24.94 9.18 -21.37
CA ARG A 88 -25.74 9.78 -20.29
C ARG A 88 -26.31 11.13 -20.72
N GLU A 89 -25.47 12.03 -21.23
CA GLU A 89 -25.92 13.34 -21.74
C GLU A 89 -26.97 13.20 -22.86
N PHE A 90 -26.79 12.22 -23.75
CA PHE A 90 -27.75 11.93 -24.81
C PHE A 90 -29.11 11.48 -24.26
N LEU A 91 -29.13 10.58 -23.27
CA LEU A 91 -30.36 10.11 -22.64
C LEU A 91 -31.03 11.22 -21.82
N GLU A 92 -30.25 11.99 -21.06
CA GLU A 92 -30.76 13.14 -20.30
C GLU A 92 -31.43 14.17 -21.23
N ALA A 93 -30.82 14.47 -22.39
CA ALA A 93 -31.41 15.33 -23.41
C ALA A 93 -32.68 14.74 -24.05
N LEU A 94 -32.74 13.42 -24.25
CA LEU A 94 -33.90 12.75 -24.82
C LEU A 94 -35.13 12.77 -23.89
N PHE A 95 -34.90 12.71 -22.57
CA PHE A 95 -35.95 12.75 -21.55
C PHE A 95 -36.24 14.16 -21.00
N ASP A 96 -35.56 15.21 -21.51
CA ASP A 96 -35.57 16.58 -20.94
C ASP A 96 -35.26 16.60 -19.44
N TYR A 97 -34.42 15.64 -18.99
CA TYR A 97 -33.99 15.54 -17.61
C TYR A 97 -32.88 16.56 -17.37
N ARG A 98 -33.20 17.64 -16.66
CA ARG A 98 -32.21 18.59 -16.14
C ARG A 98 -31.84 18.20 -14.72
N GLY A 99 -30.78 17.40 -14.58
CA GLY A 99 -30.22 17.05 -13.27
C GLY A 99 -29.89 18.29 -12.42
N GLU A 100 -29.94 18.15 -11.10
CA GLU A 100 -29.74 19.24 -10.13
C GLU A 100 -28.33 19.89 -10.15
N ASN A 101 -27.39 19.36 -10.94
CA ASN A 101 -26.01 19.88 -11.00
C ASN A 101 -25.76 21.00 -12.02
N SER A 102 -26.79 21.49 -12.73
CA SER A 102 -26.64 22.59 -13.69
C SER A 102 -26.92 23.97 -13.07
N THR A 103 -26.27 24.29 -11.95
CA THR A 103 -26.18 25.68 -11.45
C THR A 103 -24.77 26.20 -11.63
N ASN A 104 -24.45 26.67 -12.85
CA ASN A 104 -23.51 27.76 -13.14
C ASN A 104 -22.93 27.66 -14.57
N SER A 105 -23.78 27.76 -15.60
CA SER A 105 -23.38 28.34 -16.90
C SER A 105 -24.57 28.39 -17.85
N SER A 106 -25.36 29.47 -17.77
CA SER A 106 -26.03 30.13 -18.92
C SER A 106 -27.17 31.04 -18.44
N ARG A 107 -26.83 32.16 -17.80
CA ARG A 107 -27.67 33.37 -17.91
C ARG A 107 -27.39 33.97 -19.29
N ARG A 108 -28.17 33.59 -20.31
CA ARG A 108 -28.22 34.33 -21.58
C ARG A 108 -29.54 35.09 -21.65
N SER A 109 -29.43 36.40 -21.49
CA SER A 109 -30.51 37.38 -21.51
C SER A 109 -31.31 37.33 -22.82
N VAL A 110 -32.60 37.05 -22.73
CA VAL A 110 -33.56 37.36 -23.80
C VAL A 110 -34.08 38.78 -23.54
N LYS A 111 -33.65 39.73 -24.38
CA LYS A 111 -34.26 41.06 -24.47
C LYS A 111 -35.52 40.98 -25.33
N GLN A 112 -36.57 41.60 -24.79
CA GLN A 112 -37.94 41.70 -25.28
C GLN A 112 -38.08 42.32 -26.68
N ALA A 113 -39.08 41.86 -27.43
CA ALA A 113 -39.72 42.61 -28.51
C ALA A 113 -41.17 42.98 -28.10
N PRO A 114 -41.74 44.08 -28.62
CA PRO A 114 -42.85 44.78 -27.98
C PRO A 114 -44.25 44.38 -28.49
N ARG A 115 -45.23 44.60 -27.61
CA ARG A 115 -46.68 44.40 -27.80
C ARG A 115 -47.32 45.41 -28.77
N SER A 116 -48.41 45.00 -29.41
CA SER A 116 -49.56 45.83 -29.81
C SER A 116 -50.84 44.96 -29.89
N PRO A 117 -52.05 45.54 -29.78
CA PRO A 117 -53.11 44.95 -28.96
C PRO A 117 -54.41 44.59 -29.72
N GLU A 118 -55.31 43.95 -28.97
CA GLU A 118 -56.78 43.89 -29.12
C GLU A 118 -57.42 42.94 -30.14
N GLY A 119 -58.33 42.12 -29.60
CA GLY A 119 -59.17 41.16 -30.32
C GLY A 119 -59.84 40.21 -29.33
N VAL A 120 -60.82 40.73 -28.59
CA VAL A 120 -61.74 39.96 -27.73
C VAL A 120 -62.42 38.88 -28.57
N ASN A 121 -62.48 37.65 -28.06
CA ASN A 121 -63.63 36.77 -28.20
C ASN A 121 -63.59 35.68 -27.12
N GLU A 122 -64.52 35.82 -26.19
CA GLU A 122 -64.99 34.79 -25.28
C GLU A 122 -65.58 33.65 -26.12
N ASN A 123 -65.07 32.44 -25.95
CA ASN A 123 -65.82 31.19 -25.92
C ASN A 123 -64.87 30.11 -25.40
N GLY A 124 -65.23 29.56 -24.25
CA GLY A 124 -64.46 28.55 -23.55
C GLY A 124 -64.40 27.27 -24.35
N GLU A 125 -63.17 26.81 -24.59
CA GLU A 125 -62.76 25.43 -24.73
C GLU A 125 -61.26 25.42 -24.44
N THR A 126 -60.91 25.25 -23.16
CA THR A 126 -59.54 24.96 -22.74
C THR A 126 -59.18 23.60 -23.32
N ALA A 127 -58.51 23.60 -24.47
CA ALA A 127 -57.70 22.48 -24.89
C ALA A 127 -56.53 22.39 -23.89
N ASP A 128 -56.73 21.61 -22.83
CA ASP A 128 -55.66 21.05 -22.01
C ASP A 128 -54.77 20.24 -22.95
N GLY A 129 -53.73 20.89 -23.49
CA GLY A 129 -52.53 20.19 -23.86
C GLY A 129 -51.94 19.65 -22.57
N GLU A 130 -52.33 18.44 -22.20
CA GLU A 130 -51.66 17.60 -21.19
C GLU A 130 -50.20 17.46 -21.61
N VAL A 131 -49.38 18.43 -21.22
CA VAL A 131 -47.94 18.23 -21.07
C VAL A 131 -47.85 17.29 -19.88
N ILE A 132 -47.65 16.02 -20.19
CA ILE A 132 -47.43 14.93 -19.26
C ILE A 132 -46.20 15.27 -18.42
N HIS A 133 -46.41 16.00 -17.33
CA HIS A 133 -45.43 16.20 -16.26
C HIS A 133 -45.46 14.92 -15.40
N ILE A 134 -44.78 13.87 -15.84
CA ILE A 134 -44.57 12.65 -15.05
C ILE A 134 -43.30 12.82 -14.20
N ALA A 135 -43.49 12.69 -12.89
CA ALA A 135 -42.56 12.41 -11.80
C ALA A 135 -41.03 12.42 -12.09
N LEU A 136 -40.36 13.46 -11.58
CA LEU A 136 -38.90 13.67 -11.64
C LEU A 136 -38.01 12.59 -11.00
N GLN A 137 -38.57 11.60 -10.28
CA GLN A 137 -37.80 10.50 -9.67
C GLN A 137 -37.83 9.19 -10.48
N SER A 138 -38.80 9.00 -11.38
CA SER A 138 -38.88 7.80 -12.22
C SER A 138 -37.95 7.85 -13.43
N ASP A 139 -37.42 9.02 -13.78
CA ASP A 139 -36.64 9.21 -14.99
C ASP A 139 -35.15 8.96 -14.78
N GLU A 140 -34.57 9.27 -13.62
CA GLU A 140 -33.14 9.00 -13.37
C GLU A 140 -32.84 7.50 -13.28
N SER A 141 -33.68 6.72 -12.58
CA SER A 141 -33.53 5.26 -12.55
C SER A 141 -33.74 4.63 -13.94
N ALA A 142 -34.67 5.17 -14.73
CA ALA A 142 -34.88 4.73 -16.12
C ALA A 142 -33.69 5.09 -17.02
N ILE A 143 -33.09 6.27 -16.86
CA ILE A 143 -31.87 6.67 -17.57
C ILE A 143 -30.72 5.72 -17.21
N LEU A 144 -30.52 5.39 -15.94
CA LEU A 144 -29.49 4.44 -15.51
C LEU A 144 -29.72 3.04 -16.06
N GLU A 145 -30.96 2.53 -16.06
CA GLU A 145 -31.29 1.24 -16.67
C GLU A 145 -31.04 1.21 -18.19
N LEU A 146 -31.40 2.29 -18.90
CA LEU A 146 -31.16 2.39 -20.34
C LEU A 146 -29.66 2.52 -20.64
N LEU A 147 -28.93 3.31 -19.85
CA LEU A 147 -27.48 3.50 -19.97
C LEU A 147 -26.73 2.17 -19.77
N ASP A 148 -27.12 1.38 -18.77
CA ASP A 148 -26.57 0.04 -18.54
C ASP A 148 -26.75 -0.85 -19.78
N ARG A 149 -27.97 -0.93 -20.31
CA ARG A 149 -28.26 -1.75 -21.51
C ARG A 149 -27.53 -1.28 -22.77
N VAL A 150 -27.26 0.02 -22.91
CA VAL A 150 -26.49 0.57 -24.03
C VAL A 150 -25.00 0.24 -23.91
N LEU A 151 -24.45 0.28 -22.70
CA LEU A 151 -23.02 0.08 -22.46
C LEU A 151 -22.61 -1.38 -22.23
N GLU A 152 -23.57 -2.26 -21.89
CA GLU A 152 -23.37 -3.70 -21.63
C GLU A 152 -22.48 -4.38 -22.69
N GLY A 153 -22.67 -4.01 -23.97
CA GLY A 153 -21.92 -4.61 -25.09
C GLY A 153 -20.42 -4.32 -25.08
N THR A 154 -19.96 -3.31 -24.34
CA THR A 154 -18.54 -2.92 -24.24
C THR A 154 -17.76 -3.73 -23.18
N SER A 155 -18.47 -4.34 -22.23
CA SER A 155 -17.89 -5.09 -21.11
C SER A 155 -16.99 -6.24 -21.57
N ARG A 156 -17.48 -7.09 -22.48
CA ARG A 156 -16.74 -8.28 -22.93
C ARG A 156 -15.46 -7.93 -23.71
N PRO A 157 -15.49 -7.05 -24.72
CA PRO A 157 -14.26 -6.62 -25.40
C PRO A 157 -13.24 -5.97 -24.45
N LEU A 158 -13.69 -5.12 -23.52
CA LEU A 158 -12.82 -4.52 -22.51
C LEU A 158 -12.15 -5.59 -21.65
N LYS A 159 -12.95 -6.49 -21.07
CA LYS A 159 -12.46 -7.58 -20.21
C LYS A 159 -11.42 -8.44 -20.91
N THR A 160 -11.71 -8.90 -22.13
CA THR A 160 -10.76 -9.72 -22.90
C THR A 160 -9.44 -9.00 -23.14
N ARG A 161 -9.45 -7.71 -23.48
CA ARG A 161 -8.23 -6.93 -23.74
C ARG A 161 -7.43 -6.68 -22.48
N VAL A 162 -8.07 -6.29 -21.37
CA VAL A 162 -7.36 -6.06 -20.10
C VAL A 162 -6.80 -7.37 -19.55
N GLU A 163 -7.55 -8.48 -19.59
CA GLU A 163 -7.05 -9.79 -19.19
C GLU A 163 -5.83 -10.22 -20.03
N GLN A 164 -5.84 -9.97 -21.35
CA GLN A 164 -4.67 -10.23 -22.20
C GLN A 164 -3.44 -9.44 -21.75
N VAL A 165 -3.62 -8.18 -21.35
CA VAL A 165 -2.55 -7.34 -20.81
C VAL A 165 -2.02 -7.92 -19.49
N LEU A 166 -2.91 -8.34 -18.59
CA LEU A 166 -2.51 -8.93 -17.31
C LEU A 166 -1.77 -10.27 -17.50
N ILE A 167 -2.21 -11.11 -18.45
CA ILE A 167 -1.57 -12.39 -18.79
C ILE A 167 -0.18 -12.20 -19.40
N SER A 168 0.09 -11.05 -20.04
CA SER A 168 1.42 -10.75 -20.58
C SER A 168 2.51 -10.56 -19.53
N GLN A 169 2.17 -10.71 -18.24
CA GLN A 169 3.04 -10.57 -17.07
C GLN A 169 3.79 -9.23 -17.03
N PRO A 170 3.05 -8.11 -16.89
CA PRO A 170 3.70 -6.85 -16.60
C PRO A 170 4.48 -6.94 -15.28
N GLY A 171 5.60 -6.22 -15.18
CA GLY A 171 6.37 -6.15 -13.94
C GLY A 171 5.53 -5.62 -12.77
N ALA A 172 5.91 -5.95 -11.53
CA ALA A 172 5.11 -5.66 -10.33
C ALA A 172 4.63 -4.20 -10.23
N ILE A 173 5.49 -3.23 -10.56
CA ILE A 173 5.17 -1.80 -10.58
C ILE A 173 4.08 -1.48 -11.62
N THR A 174 4.24 -1.97 -12.85
CA THR A 174 3.28 -1.74 -13.94
C THR A 174 1.94 -2.39 -13.62
N SER A 175 1.96 -3.63 -13.10
CA SER A 175 0.75 -4.32 -12.64
C SER A 175 0.03 -3.53 -11.55
N TYR A 176 0.75 -3.00 -10.56
CA TYR A 176 0.18 -2.15 -9.52
C TYR A 176 -0.46 -0.87 -10.07
N ARG A 177 0.25 -0.17 -10.96
CA ARG A 177 -0.28 1.05 -11.61
C ARG A 177 -1.53 0.77 -12.42
N ILE A 178 -1.57 -0.34 -13.16
CA ILE A 178 -2.75 -0.78 -13.91
C ILE A 178 -3.90 -1.07 -12.96
N SER A 179 -3.67 -1.78 -11.85
CA SER A 179 -4.71 -2.06 -10.85
C SER A 179 -5.32 -0.79 -10.27
N ASN A 180 -4.49 0.18 -9.86
CA ASN A 180 -4.97 1.47 -9.34
C ASN A 180 -5.71 2.29 -10.40
N LEU A 181 -5.29 2.20 -11.67
CA LEU A 181 -5.95 2.88 -12.77
C LEU A 181 -7.34 2.31 -13.04
N ILE A 182 -7.46 0.98 -13.11
CA ILE A 182 -8.75 0.30 -13.27
C ILE A 182 -9.65 0.60 -12.06
N GLN A 183 -9.10 0.56 -10.84
CA GLN A 183 -9.81 0.92 -9.61
C GLN A 183 -10.41 2.33 -9.68
N PHE A 184 -9.59 3.32 -10.06
CA PHE A 184 -10.02 4.72 -10.19
C PHE A 184 -11.18 4.86 -11.18
N TYR A 185 -11.08 4.22 -12.34
CA TYR A 185 -12.14 4.24 -13.34
C TYR A 185 -13.37 3.42 -12.91
N SER A 186 -13.20 2.32 -12.16
CA SER A 186 -14.30 1.55 -11.58
C SER A 186 -15.14 2.42 -10.64
N ILE A 187 -14.49 3.20 -9.77
CA ILE A 187 -15.17 4.12 -8.85
C ILE A 187 -15.84 5.25 -9.64
N THR A 188 -15.15 5.84 -10.61
CA THR A 188 -15.65 7.00 -11.37
C THR A 188 -16.82 6.63 -12.27
N ILE A 189 -16.72 5.53 -13.03
CA ILE A 189 -17.80 5.01 -13.89
C ILE A 189 -18.93 4.45 -13.02
N GLY A 190 -18.61 3.81 -11.89
CA GLY A 190 -19.60 3.31 -10.93
C GLY A 190 -20.49 4.41 -10.34
N LYS A 191 -19.93 5.61 -10.06
CA LYS A 191 -20.71 6.79 -9.65
C LYS A 191 -21.68 7.28 -10.74
N MET A 192 -21.38 7.03 -12.01
CA MET A 192 -22.17 7.50 -13.16
C MET A 192 -23.26 6.50 -13.61
N LEU A 193 -22.99 5.19 -13.53
CA LEU A 193 -23.90 4.10 -13.95
C LEU A 193 -24.64 3.44 -12.78
N GLY A 194 -24.13 3.57 -11.56
CA GLY A 194 -24.54 2.78 -10.41
C GLY A 194 -23.78 1.44 -10.33
N GLU A 195 -23.75 0.87 -9.13
CA GLU A 195 -22.99 -0.36 -8.82
C GLU A 195 -23.57 -1.63 -9.45
N ARG A 196 -24.86 -1.62 -9.82
CA ARG A 196 -25.57 -2.79 -10.36
C ARG A 196 -25.38 -3.00 -11.85
N ALA A 197 -24.88 -1.99 -12.56
CA ALA A 197 -24.66 -2.05 -14.00
C ALA A 197 -23.62 -3.12 -14.38
N GLU A 198 -23.80 -3.74 -15.54
CA GLU A 198 -22.93 -4.81 -16.04
C GLU A 198 -21.50 -4.32 -16.25
N LEU A 199 -21.33 -3.09 -16.73
CA LEU A 199 -20.02 -2.48 -16.90
C LEU A 199 -19.32 -2.23 -15.55
N SER A 200 -20.05 -1.77 -14.54
CA SER A 200 -19.53 -1.58 -13.18
C SER A 200 -19.05 -2.90 -12.56
N LYS A 201 -19.85 -3.97 -12.71
CA LYS A 201 -19.45 -5.33 -12.30
C LYS A 201 -18.20 -5.80 -13.02
N THR A 202 -18.16 -5.61 -14.34
CA THR A 202 -17.01 -5.99 -15.17
C THR A 202 -15.74 -5.26 -14.75
N LEU A 203 -15.81 -3.95 -14.47
CA LEU A 203 -14.66 -3.18 -13.97
C LEU A 203 -14.19 -3.67 -12.61
N ASN A 204 -15.11 -4.00 -11.69
CA ASN A 204 -14.76 -4.61 -10.40
C ASN A 204 -14.08 -5.97 -10.58
N GLU A 205 -14.61 -6.87 -11.42
CA GLU A 205 -14.01 -8.18 -11.70
C GLU A 205 -12.58 -8.05 -12.27
N ILE A 206 -12.39 -7.13 -13.21
CA ILE A 206 -11.06 -6.87 -13.81
C ILE A 206 -10.12 -6.24 -12.78
N THR A 207 -10.64 -5.39 -11.89
CA THR A 207 -9.87 -4.81 -10.78
C THR A 207 -9.36 -5.89 -9.83
N GLU A 208 -10.24 -6.82 -9.41
CA GLU A 208 -9.86 -7.97 -8.59
C GLU A 208 -8.82 -8.85 -9.29
N ALA A 209 -9.01 -9.12 -10.59
CA ALA A 209 -8.06 -9.91 -11.37
C ALA A 209 -6.69 -9.21 -11.47
N ALA A 210 -6.66 -7.89 -11.65
CA ALA A 210 -5.44 -7.10 -11.72
C ALA A 210 -4.66 -7.13 -10.40
N PHE A 211 -5.35 -6.93 -9.26
CA PHE A 211 -4.72 -7.05 -7.94
C PHE A 211 -4.26 -8.47 -7.65
N ARG A 212 -5.03 -9.49 -8.03
CA ARG A 212 -4.63 -10.90 -7.89
C ARG A 212 -3.34 -11.19 -8.62
N MET A 213 -3.24 -10.79 -9.89
CA MET A 213 -2.03 -10.96 -10.72
C MET A 213 -0.82 -10.19 -10.14
N PHE A 214 -1.07 -8.99 -9.59
CA PHE A 214 -0.04 -8.22 -8.89
C PHE A 214 0.51 -8.97 -7.67
N PHE A 215 -0.36 -9.50 -6.80
CA PHE A 215 0.07 -10.29 -5.65
C PHE A 215 0.74 -11.61 -6.05
N GLU A 216 0.26 -12.29 -7.10
CA GLU A 216 0.93 -13.46 -7.66
C GLU A 216 2.36 -13.12 -8.13
N THR A 217 2.54 -11.95 -8.76
CA THR A 217 3.87 -11.46 -9.18
C THR A 217 4.77 -11.19 -7.98
N LEU A 218 4.28 -10.51 -6.94
CA LEU A 218 5.04 -10.26 -5.71
C LEU A 218 5.40 -11.56 -4.98
N ASN A 219 4.44 -12.46 -4.83
CA ASN A 219 4.67 -13.75 -4.16
C ASN A 219 5.66 -14.62 -4.94
N ALA A 220 5.62 -14.59 -6.28
CA ALA A 220 6.62 -15.26 -7.11
C ALA A 220 8.02 -14.66 -6.93
N GLN A 221 8.14 -13.33 -6.81
CA GLN A 221 9.41 -12.67 -6.49
C GLN A 221 9.92 -13.07 -5.10
N ALA A 222 9.06 -13.02 -4.08
CA ALA A 222 9.37 -13.46 -2.72
C ALA A 222 9.86 -14.91 -2.68
N ALA A 223 9.16 -15.83 -3.36
CA ALA A 223 9.57 -17.22 -3.47
C ALA A 223 10.93 -17.40 -4.16
N ARG A 224 11.24 -16.57 -5.16
CA ARG A 224 12.56 -16.57 -5.83
C ARG A 224 13.67 -16.09 -4.89
N LEU A 225 13.41 -15.04 -4.09
CA LEU A 225 14.37 -14.55 -3.08
C LEU A 225 14.71 -15.63 -2.07
N LEU A 226 13.71 -16.34 -1.55
CA LEU A 226 13.91 -17.41 -0.56
C LEU A 226 14.57 -18.66 -1.16
N ARG A 227 14.39 -18.91 -2.46
CA ARG A 227 15.04 -20.02 -3.17
C ARG A 227 16.52 -19.76 -3.46
N PHE A 228 16.89 -18.52 -3.73
CA PHE A 228 18.25 -18.12 -4.09
C PHE A 228 18.84 -17.21 -3.02
N LEU A 229 19.14 -17.79 -1.86
CA LEU A 229 19.73 -17.07 -0.74
C LEU A 229 21.09 -16.46 -1.16
N GLN A 230 21.19 -15.14 -0.99
CA GLN A 230 22.45 -14.43 -1.19
C GLN A 230 23.27 -14.49 0.09
N THR A 231 24.52 -14.97 0.00
CA THR A 231 25.46 -14.91 1.11
C THR A 231 25.85 -13.46 1.39
N PRO A 232 25.82 -13.01 2.66
CA PRO A 232 26.26 -11.68 3.04
C PRO A 232 27.69 -11.40 2.53
N SER A 233 27.89 -10.21 1.98
CA SER A 233 29.20 -9.73 1.58
C SER A 233 30.09 -9.46 2.81
N PRO A 234 31.43 -9.43 2.65
CA PRO A 234 32.36 -9.26 3.78
C PRO A 234 32.24 -7.89 4.48
N ASP A 235 31.69 -6.89 3.80
CA ASP A 235 31.33 -5.58 4.35
C ASP A 235 30.01 -5.59 5.13
N LEU A 236 29.29 -6.73 5.14
CA LEU A 236 27.98 -6.93 5.77
C LEU A 236 26.91 -5.93 5.29
N SER A 237 27.09 -5.36 4.09
CA SER A 237 26.13 -4.42 3.51
C SER A 237 24.88 -5.15 2.98
N PRO A 238 23.76 -4.43 2.75
CA PRO A 238 22.55 -5.04 2.23
C PRO A 238 22.81 -5.72 0.87
N PRO A 239 22.37 -6.97 0.68
CA PRO A 239 22.55 -7.69 -0.58
C PRO A 239 21.91 -6.95 -1.77
N PRO A 240 22.44 -7.13 -3.00
CA PRO A 240 21.88 -6.48 -4.19
C PRO A 240 20.38 -6.75 -4.38
N ALA A 241 19.91 -7.96 -4.08
CA ALA A 241 18.50 -8.30 -4.17
C ALA A 241 17.64 -7.45 -3.23
N VAL A 242 18.11 -7.20 -1.99
CA VAL A 242 17.41 -6.31 -1.04
C VAL A 242 17.33 -4.89 -1.58
N LYS A 243 18.45 -4.37 -2.11
CA LYS A 243 18.48 -3.01 -2.67
C LYS A 243 17.52 -2.87 -3.86
N GLU A 244 17.49 -3.84 -4.76
CA GLU A 244 16.59 -3.85 -5.91
C GLU A 244 15.12 -3.92 -5.49
N THR A 245 14.76 -4.81 -4.57
CA THR A 245 13.37 -4.92 -4.09
C THR A 245 12.93 -3.68 -3.32
N VAL A 246 13.81 -3.05 -2.53
CA VAL A 246 13.51 -1.79 -1.85
C VAL A 246 13.31 -0.64 -2.85
N LEU A 247 14.05 -0.60 -3.96
CA LEU A 247 13.80 0.37 -5.03
C LEU A 247 12.43 0.16 -5.69
N GLN A 248 12.06 -1.09 -5.98
CA GLN A 248 10.74 -1.42 -6.51
C GLN A 248 9.63 -1.03 -5.52
N LEU A 249 9.82 -1.31 -4.23
CA LEU A 249 8.88 -0.92 -3.18
C LEU A 249 8.73 0.60 -3.08
N LYS A 250 9.82 1.37 -3.21
CA LYS A 250 9.75 2.84 -3.25
C LYS A 250 8.90 3.34 -4.41
N GLU A 251 9.00 2.73 -5.59
CA GLU A 251 8.20 3.11 -6.74
C GLU A 251 6.70 2.76 -6.55
N ILE A 252 6.41 1.60 -5.95
CA ILE A 252 5.03 1.22 -5.58
C ILE A 252 4.45 2.19 -4.54
N MET A 253 5.20 2.52 -3.48
CA MET A 253 4.79 3.49 -2.45
C MET A 253 4.56 4.89 -3.04
N SER A 254 5.44 5.36 -3.93
CA SER A 254 5.26 6.63 -4.64
C SER A 254 4.02 6.61 -5.54
N SER A 255 3.75 5.48 -6.20
CA SER A 255 2.53 5.30 -6.99
C SER A 255 1.27 5.30 -6.12
N TYR A 256 1.33 4.79 -4.89
CA TYR A 256 0.20 4.82 -3.95
C TYR A 256 -0.03 6.23 -3.39
N ASP A 257 1.03 6.93 -2.96
CA ASP A 257 0.96 8.29 -2.41
C ASP A 257 0.40 9.31 -3.42
N SER A 258 0.77 9.14 -4.69
CA SER A 258 0.27 9.97 -5.79
C SER A 258 -1.12 9.58 -6.30
N SER A 259 -1.62 8.39 -5.96
CA SER A 259 -2.93 7.93 -6.41
C SER A 259 -4.05 8.75 -5.75
N PHE A 260 -5.01 9.21 -6.55
CA PHE A 260 -6.17 10.02 -6.10
C PHE A 260 -7.05 9.33 -5.04
N LEU A 261 -6.86 8.02 -4.80
CA LEU A 261 -7.63 7.22 -3.86
C LEU A 261 -7.34 7.54 -2.37
N THR A 262 -6.21 8.19 -2.05
CA THR A 262 -5.81 8.52 -0.67
C THR A 262 -6.28 9.90 -0.20
N LYS A 263 -6.88 10.72 -1.10
CA LYS A 263 -7.21 12.12 -0.81
C LYS A 263 -8.69 12.39 -0.50
N ASP A 264 -9.57 11.45 -0.82
CA ASP A 264 -11.02 11.58 -0.61
C ASP A 264 -11.51 10.90 0.70
N ASP A 265 -10.62 10.75 1.68
CA ASP A 265 -10.87 10.06 2.97
C ASP A 265 -11.78 10.83 3.95
N SER A 266 -12.62 11.75 3.47
CA SER A 266 -13.57 12.47 4.32
C SER A 266 -14.99 11.91 4.24
N GLU A 267 -15.46 11.42 3.10
CA GLU A 267 -16.91 11.12 2.94
C GLU A 267 -17.30 9.94 2.04
N SER A 268 -16.39 9.27 1.32
CA SER A 268 -16.76 8.09 0.53
C SER A 268 -16.45 6.78 1.26
N THR A 269 -17.50 6.02 1.57
CA THR A 269 -17.51 4.65 2.11
C THR A 269 -16.77 3.60 1.26
N THR A 270 -16.15 3.98 0.15
CA THR A 270 -15.43 3.09 -0.76
C THR A 270 -13.98 2.94 -0.30
N ARG A 271 -13.73 1.98 0.59
CA ARG A 271 -12.35 1.59 0.95
C ARG A 271 -11.58 1.18 -0.31
N PRO A 272 -10.28 1.50 -0.43
CA PRO A 272 -9.45 0.93 -1.49
C PRO A 272 -9.56 -0.60 -1.44
N PHE A 273 -9.57 -1.25 -2.61
CA PHE A 273 -9.75 -2.71 -2.71
C PHE A 273 -8.75 -3.49 -1.85
N ASN A 274 -7.59 -2.92 -1.52
CA ASN A 274 -6.60 -3.52 -0.64
C ASN A 274 -5.98 -2.50 0.31
N ASP A 275 -5.78 -2.92 1.56
CA ASP A 275 -4.95 -2.20 2.53
C ASP A 275 -3.47 -2.35 2.13
N PHE A 276 -2.75 -1.23 2.10
CA PHE A 276 -1.34 -1.20 1.73
C PHE A 276 -0.46 -2.01 2.71
N SER A 277 -0.94 -2.24 3.94
CA SER A 277 -0.30 -3.13 4.92
C SER A 277 -0.01 -4.53 4.35
N THR A 278 -0.97 -5.11 3.62
CA THR A 278 -0.84 -6.45 3.01
C THR A 278 0.27 -6.52 1.96
N ILE A 279 0.49 -5.41 1.24
CA ILE A 279 1.57 -5.27 0.25
C ILE A 279 2.91 -5.19 0.97
N LEU A 280 2.98 -4.43 2.06
CA LEU A 280 4.18 -4.36 2.89
C LEU A 280 4.54 -5.72 3.46
N ASP A 281 3.58 -6.47 4.00
CA ASP A 281 3.82 -7.80 4.56
C ASP A 281 4.33 -8.77 3.48
N ALA A 282 3.69 -8.78 2.30
CA ALA A 282 4.08 -9.64 1.17
C ALA A 282 5.49 -9.36 0.62
N VAL A 283 6.05 -8.15 0.83
CA VAL A 283 7.37 -7.76 0.33
C VAL A 283 8.43 -7.76 1.44
N VAL A 284 8.12 -7.19 2.59
CA VAL A 284 9.07 -6.99 3.69
C VAL A 284 9.34 -8.29 4.44
N ASP A 285 8.33 -9.13 4.71
CA ASP A 285 8.55 -10.38 5.46
C ASP A 285 9.52 -11.33 4.72
N PRO A 286 9.34 -11.60 3.41
CA PRO A 286 10.25 -12.48 2.68
C PRO A 286 11.66 -11.88 2.53
N LEU A 287 11.79 -10.55 2.47
CA LEU A 287 13.08 -9.87 2.43
C LEU A 287 13.87 -10.04 3.73
N ILE A 288 13.22 -9.82 4.87
CA ILE A 288 13.84 -10.01 6.19
C ILE A 288 14.21 -11.48 6.35
N GLN A 289 13.28 -12.39 6.05
CA GLN A 289 13.52 -13.83 6.14
C GLN A 289 14.70 -14.27 5.25
N MET A 290 14.83 -13.74 4.04
CA MET A 290 15.98 -14.01 3.17
C MET A 290 17.29 -13.55 3.83
N CYS A 291 17.32 -12.36 4.44
CA CYS A 291 18.50 -11.84 5.13
C CYS A 291 18.88 -12.71 6.33
N GLU A 292 17.89 -13.14 7.12
CA GLU A 292 18.11 -14.03 8.26
C GLU A 292 18.67 -15.39 7.82
N LEU A 293 18.07 -16.00 6.80
CA LEU A 293 18.51 -17.28 6.25
C LEU A 293 19.92 -17.19 5.65
N GLY A 294 20.22 -16.09 4.95
CA GLY A 294 21.55 -15.83 4.37
C GLY A 294 22.63 -15.63 5.43
N ALA A 295 22.29 -15.03 6.57
CA ALA A 295 23.22 -14.75 7.66
C ALA A 295 23.39 -15.90 8.68
N LYS A 296 22.75 -17.06 8.48
CA LYS A 296 22.78 -18.20 9.43
C LYS A 296 24.18 -18.71 9.78
N GLN A 297 25.13 -18.61 8.86
CA GLN A 297 26.50 -19.10 9.05
C GLN A 297 27.42 -18.08 9.74
N LEU A 298 26.96 -16.84 9.95
CA LEU A 298 27.74 -15.80 10.60
C LEU A 298 27.71 -15.95 12.13
N ASN A 299 28.74 -15.41 12.79
CA ASN A 299 28.75 -15.29 14.25
C ASN A 299 27.66 -14.30 14.72
N ALA A 300 27.38 -14.27 16.02
CA ALA A 300 26.31 -13.44 16.58
C ALA A 300 26.48 -11.95 16.25
N PHE A 301 27.71 -11.43 16.28
CA PHE A 301 28.03 -10.04 15.99
C PHE A 301 27.80 -9.69 14.50
N ASP A 302 28.43 -10.43 13.58
CA ASP A 302 28.35 -10.17 12.14
C ASP A 302 26.91 -10.37 11.61
N ARG A 303 26.18 -11.34 12.16
CA ARG A 303 24.75 -11.54 11.88
C ARG A 303 23.92 -10.33 12.32
N ALA A 304 24.12 -9.82 13.53
CA ALA A 304 23.38 -8.65 14.01
C ALA A 304 23.72 -7.40 13.19
N VAL A 305 24.99 -7.17 12.83
CA VAL A 305 25.38 -6.07 11.94
C VAL A 305 24.69 -6.18 10.58
N HIS A 306 24.71 -7.36 9.96
CA HIS A 306 24.06 -7.58 8.67
C HIS A 306 22.54 -7.31 8.74
N MET A 307 21.87 -7.85 9.76
CA MET A 307 20.44 -7.66 9.95
C MET A 307 20.08 -6.18 10.18
N ILE A 308 20.84 -5.46 11.02
CA ILE A 308 20.66 -4.02 11.22
C ILE A 308 20.81 -3.27 9.90
N ASN A 309 21.85 -3.57 9.11
CA ASN A 309 22.08 -2.92 7.82
C ASN A 309 20.91 -3.13 6.85
N CYS A 310 20.42 -4.37 6.73
CA CYS A 310 19.28 -4.71 5.88
C CYS A 310 17.98 -4.06 6.35
N MET A 311 17.63 -4.22 7.63
CA MET A 311 16.40 -3.65 8.19
C MET A 311 16.40 -2.12 8.16
N HIS A 312 17.54 -1.49 8.47
CA HIS A 312 17.67 -0.03 8.40
C HIS A 312 17.52 0.48 6.97
N HIS A 313 18.04 -0.25 5.98
CA HIS A 313 17.83 0.10 4.57
C HIS A 313 16.36 0.09 4.19
N VAL A 314 15.61 -0.94 4.59
CA VAL A 314 14.16 -1.03 4.37
C VAL A 314 13.43 0.08 5.12
N GLN A 315 13.71 0.26 6.42
CA GLN A 315 13.09 1.28 7.28
C GLN A 315 13.29 2.69 6.71
N SER A 316 14.49 3.02 6.22
CA SER A 316 14.79 4.33 5.62
C SER A 316 13.93 4.65 4.38
N ALA A 317 13.43 3.61 3.70
CA ALA A 317 12.50 3.77 2.59
C ALA A 317 11.06 4.00 3.07
N LEU A 318 10.65 3.30 4.13
CA LEU A 318 9.29 3.36 4.67
C LEU A 318 9.02 4.70 5.37
N VAL A 319 9.93 5.18 6.22
CA VAL A 319 9.73 6.40 7.05
C VAL A 319 9.38 7.66 6.23
N LEU A 320 9.63 7.67 4.92
CA LEU A 320 9.24 8.75 4.01
C LEU A 320 7.73 8.85 3.77
N TYR A 321 6.95 7.83 4.12
CA TYR A 321 5.52 7.71 3.83
C TYR A 321 4.71 7.44 5.10
N SER A 322 3.75 8.32 5.41
CA SER A 322 2.93 8.24 6.64
C SER A 322 2.14 6.95 6.78
N PHE A 323 1.60 6.42 5.67
CA PHE A 323 0.83 5.18 5.65
C PHE A 323 1.65 3.92 5.99
N THR A 324 2.98 4.02 6.10
CA THR A 324 3.86 2.88 6.45
C THR A 324 4.36 2.92 7.90
N GLU A 325 3.93 3.92 8.69
CA GLU A 325 4.46 4.20 10.03
C GLU A 325 4.40 2.99 10.97
N ALA A 326 3.32 2.20 10.91
CA ALA A 326 3.18 0.98 11.72
C ALA A 326 4.31 -0.02 11.42
N ARG A 327 4.57 -0.30 10.14
CA ARG A 327 5.62 -1.23 9.72
C ARG A 327 7.02 -0.69 9.99
N ALA A 328 7.23 0.61 9.82
CA ALA A 328 8.50 1.26 10.14
C ALA A 328 8.85 1.17 11.65
N ARG A 329 7.84 1.30 12.54
CA ARG A 329 8.00 1.12 13.99
C ARG A 329 8.31 -0.32 14.39
N MET A 330 7.72 -1.30 13.71
CA MET A 330 8.06 -2.72 13.93
C MET A 330 9.54 -2.99 13.60
N LEU A 331 10.00 -2.52 12.44
CA LEU A 331 11.42 -2.63 12.05
C LEU A 331 12.34 -1.92 13.03
N GLU A 332 11.95 -0.75 13.54
CA GLU A 332 12.72 -0.02 14.55
C GLU A 332 12.93 -0.86 15.81
N THR A 333 11.88 -1.54 16.28
CA THR A 333 11.93 -2.41 17.46
C THR A 333 12.86 -3.61 17.24
N GLU A 334 12.83 -4.21 16.05
CA GLU A 334 13.74 -5.31 15.69
C GLU A 334 15.19 -4.83 15.53
N ILE A 335 15.41 -3.64 14.96
CA ILE A 335 16.74 -3.01 14.88
C ILE A 335 17.29 -2.79 16.29
N GLU A 336 16.49 -2.24 17.21
CA GLU A 336 16.91 -1.99 18.60
C GLU A 336 17.27 -3.30 19.32
N THR A 337 16.48 -4.36 19.11
CA THR A 337 16.78 -5.70 19.65
C THR A 337 18.12 -6.23 19.15
N ASN A 338 18.45 -6.03 17.86
CA ASN A 338 19.75 -6.42 17.33
C ASN A 338 20.89 -5.50 17.82
N LEU A 339 20.61 -4.21 18.05
CA LEU A 339 21.58 -3.29 18.65
C LEU A 339 21.94 -3.72 20.06
N ASP A 340 20.98 -4.20 20.87
CA ASP A 340 21.25 -4.76 22.20
C ASP A 340 22.21 -5.94 22.15
N VAL A 341 22.08 -6.81 21.14
CA VAL A 341 23.03 -7.92 20.92
C VAL A 341 24.43 -7.39 20.63
N LEU A 342 24.56 -6.35 19.79
CA LEU A 342 25.86 -5.74 19.50
C LEU A 342 26.47 -5.06 20.73
N VAL A 343 25.66 -4.38 21.56
CA VAL A 343 26.13 -3.77 22.80
C VAL A 343 26.69 -4.83 23.73
N LYS A 344 25.99 -5.96 23.91
CA LYS A 344 26.44 -7.09 24.75
C LYS A 344 27.75 -7.71 24.23
N GLU A 345 27.81 -8.01 22.94
CA GLU A 345 29.02 -8.57 22.31
C GLU A 345 30.22 -7.62 22.39
N GLN A 346 29.98 -6.32 22.20
CA GLN A 346 31.02 -5.29 22.34
C GLN A 346 31.48 -5.18 23.79
N TYR A 347 30.55 -5.12 24.75
CA TYR A 347 30.86 -5.13 26.19
C TYR A 347 31.70 -6.35 26.60
N HIS A 348 31.31 -7.55 26.19
CA HIS A 348 32.09 -8.76 26.46
C HIS A 348 33.47 -8.74 25.82
N THR A 349 33.59 -8.16 24.63
CA THR A 349 34.88 -7.95 23.97
C THR A 349 35.77 -7.01 24.80
N LEU A 350 35.22 -5.87 25.23
CA LEU A 350 35.93 -4.89 26.07
C LEU A 350 36.41 -5.53 27.38
N LEU A 351 35.55 -6.30 28.05
CA LEU A 351 35.91 -7.03 29.29
C LEU A 351 37.01 -8.08 29.09
N ARG A 352 36.96 -8.80 27.97
CA ARG A 352 37.95 -9.85 27.67
C ARG A 352 39.30 -9.25 27.32
N GLN A 353 39.32 -8.15 26.56
CA GLN A 353 40.54 -7.46 26.16
C GLN A 353 41.18 -6.69 27.33
N SER A 354 40.37 -6.14 28.24
CA SER A 354 40.86 -5.46 29.45
C SER A 354 41.35 -6.41 30.54
N GLY A 355 41.02 -7.71 30.46
CA GLY A 355 41.31 -8.69 31.50
C GLY A 355 40.32 -8.70 32.67
N LEU A 356 39.37 -7.75 32.71
CA LEU A 356 38.39 -7.61 33.81
C LEU A 356 37.31 -8.70 33.80
N ALA A 357 37.14 -9.44 32.70
CA ALA A 357 36.13 -10.51 32.60
C ALA A 357 36.22 -11.54 33.74
N ARG A 358 37.44 -11.95 34.12
CA ARG A 358 37.65 -12.92 35.21
C ARG A 358 37.35 -12.34 36.59
N VAL A 359 37.66 -11.05 36.77
CA VAL A 359 37.43 -10.31 38.01
C VAL A 359 35.93 -10.18 38.28
N ILE A 360 35.16 -9.81 37.25
CA ILE A 360 33.70 -9.69 37.35
C ILE A 360 33.05 -11.05 37.58
N GLN A 361 33.51 -12.10 36.88
CA GLN A 361 33.00 -13.44 37.10
C GLN A 361 33.24 -13.93 38.54
N ALA A 362 34.42 -13.64 39.11
CA ALA A 362 34.75 -13.98 40.49
C ALA A 362 33.90 -13.17 41.49
N LEU A 363 33.60 -11.90 41.18
CA LEU A 363 32.69 -11.06 41.97
C LEU A 363 31.23 -11.55 41.91
N ASP A 364 30.78 -12.07 40.78
CA ASP A 364 29.43 -12.61 40.60
C ASP A 364 29.25 -13.98 41.27
N SER A 365 30.32 -14.78 41.37
CA SER A 365 30.31 -16.10 42.02
C SER A 365 30.55 -16.06 43.54
N LYS A 366 30.60 -14.87 44.15
CA LYS A 366 30.94 -14.69 45.56
C LYS A 366 29.79 -15.09 46.48
N ASP A 367 30.10 -15.87 47.52
CA ASP A 367 29.26 -16.02 48.72
C ASP A 367 29.52 -14.86 49.70
N ALA A 368 28.44 -14.33 50.31
CA ALA A 368 28.45 -13.09 51.09
C ALA A 368 29.46 -13.05 52.27
N GLU A 369 29.91 -14.20 52.77
CA GLU A 369 30.79 -14.30 53.94
C GLU A 369 32.29 -14.38 53.61
N THR A 370 32.69 -14.58 52.34
CA THR A 370 34.12 -14.72 51.98
C THR A 370 34.78 -13.39 51.63
N PRO A 371 35.90 -13.00 52.27
CA PRO A 371 36.62 -11.78 51.92
C PRO A 371 37.26 -11.89 50.54
N LEU A 372 37.14 -10.82 49.74
CA LEU A 372 37.59 -10.78 48.34
C LEU A 372 39.10 -11.05 48.19
N SER A 373 39.90 -10.65 49.17
CA SER A 373 41.35 -10.88 49.20
C SER A 373 41.78 -12.35 49.28
N THR A 374 40.87 -13.25 49.69
CA THR A 374 41.14 -14.69 49.84
C THR A 374 40.72 -15.53 48.62
N LEU A 375 40.00 -14.91 47.67
CA LEU A 375 39.53 -15.60 46.48
C LEU A 375 40.64 -15.70 45.40
N PRO A 376 40.85 -16.89 44.80
CA PRO A 376 41.85 -17.07 43.76
C PRO A 376 41.53 -16.21 42.53
N GLY A 377 42.43 -15.29 42.17
CA GLY A 377 42.24 -14.35 41.07
C GLY A 377 41.79 -12.94 41.49
N LEU A 378 41.44 -12.75 42.77
CA LEU A 378 41.13 -11.46 43.40
C LEU A 378 42.14 -11.09 44.51
N ASP A 379 43.23 -11.84 44.63
CA ASP A 379 44.34 -11.50 45.51
C ASP A 379 45.01 -10.18 45.06
N SER A 380 45.56 -9.44 46.01
CA SER A 380 46.12 -8.10 45.77
C SER A 380 47.15 -8.06 44.63
N ARG A 381 47.96 -9.13 44.45
CA ARG A 381 48.95 -9.20 43.37
C ARG A 381 48.31 -9.43 42.01
N THR A 382 47.41 -10.40 41.89
CA THR A 382 46.71 -10.68 40.61
C THR A 382 45.83 -9.51 40.20
N LEU A 383 45.16 -8.85 41.14
CA LEU A 383 44.32 -7.68 40.86
C LEU A 383 45.15 -6.47 40.40
N THR A 384 46.32 -6.23 40.99
CA THR A 384 47.24 -5.18 40.51
C THR A 384 47.73 -5.49 39.08
N GLN A 385 48.02 -6.76 38.78
CA GLN A 385 48.42 -7.18 37.43
C GLN A 385 47.28 -6.99 36.41
N THR A 386 46.04 -7.38 36.73
CA THR A 386 44.90 -7.18 35.82
C THR A 386 44.60 -5.70 35.57
N LEU A 387 44.76 -4.85 36.59
CA LEU A 387 44.60 -3.41 36.43
C LEU A 387 45.75 -2.76 35.63
N SER A 388 46.97 -3.30 35.69
CA SER A 388 48.04 -2.88 34.78
C SER A 388 47.76 -3.30 33.31
N THR A 389 47.10 -4.44 33.09
CA THR A 389 46.68 -4.84 31.74
C THR A 389 45.53 -3.99 31.22
N LEU A 390 44.63 -3.55 32.10
CA LEU A 390 43.59 -2.57 31.79
C LEU A 390 44.23 -1.24 31.32
N ASP A 391 45.25 -0.74 32.00
CA ASP A 391 45.94 0.51 31.61
C ASP A 391 46.56 0.42 30.21
N ALA A 392 47.20 -0.69 29.89
CA ALA A 392 47.75 -0.92 28.54
C ALA A 392 46.63 -0.99 27.47
N PHE A 393 45.47 -1.53 27.84
CA PHE A 393 44.30 -1.64 26.96
C PHE A 393 43.61 -0.30 26.70
N LEU A 394 43.47 0.56 27.71
CA LEU A 394 42.84 1.88 27.57
C LEU A 394 43.54 2.76 26.52
N ILE A 395 44.83 2.51 26.26
CA ILE A 395 45.61 3.21 25.22
C ILE A 395 45.29 2.70 23.81
N SER A 396 44.89 1.43 23.64
CA SER A 396 44.72 0.79 22.33
C SER A 396 43.26 0.57 21.88
N VAL A 397 42.29 0.64 22.80
CA VAL A 397 40.90 0.21 22.57
C VAL A 397 40.11 1.03 21.55
N SER A 398 40.45 2.31 21.36
CA SER A 398 39.73 3.23 20.46
C SER A 398 39.86 2.82 18.98
N VAL A 399 40.98 2.22 18.59
CA VAL A 399 41.27 1.82 17.20
C VAL A 399 40.51 0.54 16.82
N ASP A 400 40.52 -0.47 17.70
CA ASP A 400 39.92 -1.78 17.42
C ASP A 400 38.38 -1.75 17.45
N SER A 401 37.80 -0.99 18.39
CA SER A 401 36.34 -0.82 18.49
C SER A 401 35.76 -0.10 17.26
N SER A 402 36.49 0.90 16.76
CA SER A 402 36.14 1.64 15.54
C SER A 402 36.15 0.74 14.30
N ALA A 403 37.14 -0.16 14.18
CA ALA A 403 37.24 -1.08 13.05
C ALA A 403 36.06 -2.06 12.96
N ARG A 404 35.60 -2.63 14.09
CA ARG A 404 34.46 -3.58 14.10
C ARG A 404 33.13 -2.91 13.82
N LEU A 405 32.90 -1.73 14.41
CA LEU A 405 31.65 -0.99 14.25
C LEU A 405 31.58 -0.23 12.92
N SER A 406 32.70 -0.09 12.19
CA SER A 406 32.73 0.54 10.86
C SER A 406 31.86 -0.17 9.80
N ARG A 407 31.53 -1.45 10.01
CA ARG A 407 30.67 -2.24 9.12
C ARG A 407 29.18 -1.91 9.26
N LEU A 408 28.79 -1.14 10.27
CA LEU A 408 27.43 -0.62 10.38
C LEU A 408 27.22 0.51 9.37
N SER A 409 26.15 0.42 8.59
CA SER A 409 25.81 1.39 7.53
C SER A 409 25.52 2.78 8.11
N SER A 410 25.04 2.87 9.35
CA SER A 410 24.75 4.12 10.03
C SER A 410 25.82 4.46 11.07
N PRO A 411 26.61 5.54 10.89
CA PRO A 411 27.61 5.96 11.88
C PRO A 411 26.96 6.49 13.17
N ARG A 412 25.67 6.85 13.14
CA ARG A 412 24.91 7.20 14.35
C ARG A 412 24.66 5.96 15.20
N LEU A 413 24.24 4.86 14.58
CA LEU A 413 24.03 3.59 15.28
C LEU A 413 25.35 3.04 15.84
N ALA A 414 26.44 3.09 15.05
CA ALA A 414 27.76 2.66 15.51
C ALA A 414 28.23 3.42 16.76
N ARG A 415 28.09 4.76 16.77
CA ARG A 415 28.41 5.57 17.96
C ARG A 415 27.51 5.24 19.15
N GLY A 416 26.21 5.04 18.91
CA GLY A 416 25.25 4.64 19.95
C GLY A 416 25.62 3.31 20.60
N VAL A 417 26.00 2.29 19.81
CA VAL A 417 26.46 1.00 20.33
C VAL A 417 27.72 1.16 21.18
N ASN A 418 28.72 1.92 20.69
CA ASN A 418 29.95 2.12 21.42
C ASN A 418 29.71 2.83 22.76
N GLN A 419 28.96 3.94 22.76
CA GLN A 419 28.64 4.68 23.98
C GLN A 419 27.90 3.81 25.01
N ARG A 420 26.94 3.00 24.56
CA ARG A 420 26.19 2.10 25.46
C ARG A 420 27.09 1.01 26.04
N ALA A 421 27.95 0.40 25.22
CA ALA A 421 28.89 -0.63 25.66
C ALA A 421 29.97 -0.07 26.62
N VAL A 422 30.47 1.14 26.35
CA VAL A 422 31.41 1.85 27.25
C VAL A 422 30.75 2.16 28.58
N ARG A 423 29.49 2.66 28.60
CA ARG A 423 28.77 2.90 29.86
C ARG A 423 28.57 1.62 30.68
N GLU A 424 28.22 0.50 30.04
CA GLU A 424 28.13 -0.81 30.70
C GLU A 424 29.49 -1.24 31.27
N PHE A 425 30.57 -1.03 30.52
CA PHE A 425 31.95 -1.30 30.96
C PHE A 425 32.37 -0.45 32.16
N VAL A 426 32.10 0.86 32.12
CA VAL A 426 32.39 1.80 33.21
C VAL A 426 31.62 1.41 34.48
N ARG A 427 30.34 1.01 34.37
CA ARG A 427 29.57 0.47 35.50
C ARG A 427 30.18 -0.79 36.09
N ALA A 428 30.67 -1.69 35.24
CA ALA A 428 31.34 -2.90 35.70
C ALA A 428 32.65 -2.57 36.42
N TYR A 429 33.41 -1.59 35.93
CA TYR A 429 34.61 -1.08 36.60
C TYR A 429 34.29 -0.39 37.94
N GLN A 430 33.23 0.42 37.99
CA GLN A 430 32.74 1.03 39.24
C GLN A 430 32.44 -0.05 40.28
N ARG A 431 31.76 -1.13 39.90
CA ARG A 431 31.49 -2.25 40.80
C ARG A 431 32.77 -2.91 41.34
N ILE A 432 33.82 -2.99 40.54
CA ILE A 432 35.13 -3.48 41.00
C ILE A 432 35.76 -2.46 41.97
N SER A 433 35.73 -1.17 41.64
CA SER A 433 36.24 -0.09 42.49
C SER A 433 35.56 -0.10 43.86
N ASP A 434 34.23 -0.12 43.89
CA ASP A 434 33.43 -0.16 45.11
C ASP A 434 33.74 -1.41 45.95
N ALA A 435 33.91 -2.58 45.29
CA ALA A 435 34.23 -3.82 45.97
C ALA A 435 35.65 -3.85 46.56
N VAL A 436 36.59 -3.10 45.98
CA VAL A 436 37.97 -2.97 46.49
C VAL A 436 38.07 -1.94 47.60
N GLU A 437 37.24 -0.90 47.56
CA GLU A 437 37.11 0.12 48.60
C GLU A 437 36.30 -0.34 49.81
N ASP A 438 35.49 -1.40 49.68
CA ASP A 438 34.71 -1.99 50.78
C ASP A 438 35.64 -2.53 51.90
N PRO A 439 35.49 -2.04 53.16
CA PRO A 439 36.27 -2.54 54.30
C PRO A 439 36.16 -4.05 54.54
N THR A 440 35.07 -4.68 54.11
CA THR A 440 34.83 -6.13 54.24
C THR A 440 35.66 -6.98 53.27
N ALA A 441 36.25 -6.35 52.24
CA ALA A 441 37.09 -6.99 51.25
C ALA A 441 38.48 -7.39 51.79
N ALA A 442 38.87 -6.82 52.93
CA ALA A 442 40.14 -7.06 53.64
C ALA A 442 41.39 -6.81 52.77
N TYR A 443 41.39 -5.75 51.95
CA TYR A 443 42.58 -5.24 51.27
C TYR A 443 43.33 -4.25 52.17
N GLU A 444 44.64 -4.42 52.35
CA GLU A 444 45.44 -3.56 53.22
C GLU A 444 45.63 -2.13 52.67
N TYR A 445 45.69 -1.97 51.35
CA TYR A 445 45.87 -0.67 50.68
C TYR A 445 45.08 -0.56 49.35
N PRO A 446 43.77 -0.26 49.39
CA PRO A 446 42.93 -0.13 48.19
C PRO A 446 43.45 0.90 47.17
N ALA A 447 43.97 2.03 47.66
CA ALA A 447 44.49 3.13 46.84
C ALA A 447 45.75 2.78 46.01
N THR A 448 46.49 1.74 46.39
CA THR A 448 47.68 1.28 45.65
C THR A 448 47.30 0.28 44.57
N ILE A 449 46.11 -0.34 44.69
CA ILE A 449 45.62 -1.37 43.77
C ILE A 449 44.89 -0.72 42.59
N LEU A 450 44.15 0.38 42.82
CA LEU A 450 43.41 1.11 41.79
C LEU A 450 44.28 2.22 41.16
N PRO A 451 44.80 2.05 39.93
CA PRO A 451 45.67 3.04 39.30
C PRO A 451 44.94 4.27 38.74
N ARG A 452 43.63 4.17 38.49
CA ARG A 452 42.80 5.23 37.90
C ARG A 452 41.44 5.33 38.57
N THR A 453 40.86 6.52 38.56
CA THR A 453 39.48 6.74 38.99
C THR A 453 38.49 6.34 37.90
N VAL A 454 37.24 6.09 38.27
CA VAL A 454 36.18 5.73 37.30
C VAL A 454 35.95 6.84 36.27
N GLU A 455 36.03 8.11 36.68
CA GLU A 455 35.92 9.26 35.78
C GLU A 455 37.05 9.31 34.73
N GLU A 456 38.27 8.91 35.10
CA GLU A 456 39.39 8.85 34.16
C GLU A 456 39.20 7.73 33.13
N VAL A 457 38.72 6.57 33.56
CA VAL A 457 38.42 5.45 32.66
C VAL A 457 37.30 5.82 31.68
N GLU A 458 36.27 6.53 32.14
CA GLU A 458 35.20 7.03 31.27
C GLU A 458 35.73 8.02 30.21
N ARG A 459 36.54 9.01 30.61
CA ARG A 459 37.13 9.99 29.66
C ARG A 459 38.09 9.39 28.64
N LEU A 460 38.72 8.26 28.94
CA LEU A 460 39.64 7.58 28.02
C LEU A 460 38.91 6.69 27.00
N LEU A 461 37.63 6.38 27.24
CA LEU A 461 36.82 5.50 26.40
C LEU A 461 35.79 6.23 25.53
N GLU A 462 35.43 7.47 25.88
CA GLU A 462 34.64 8.40 25.04
C GLU A 462 35.46 9.03 23.91
#